data_AF-A0A2W4IYR3-F1
#
_entry.id   AF-A0A2W4IYR3-F1
#
_cell.length_a   1.000
_cell.length_b   1.000
_cell.length_c   1.000
_cell.angle_alpha   90.00
_cell.angle_beta   90.00
_cell.angle_gamma   90.00
#
_symmetry.space_group_name_H-M   'P 1'
#
loop_
_entity.id
_entity.type
_entity.pdbx_description
1 polymer ?
#
loop_
_entity_poly.entity_id
_entity_poly.type
_entity_poly.pdbx_seq_one_letter_code
_entity_poly.pdbx_strand_id
1 'polypeptide(L)'
;MTPEELLAALEEARDLPDGAGKIAALERIVRLADATGELRLGVEARIELVEAHQYHTERWRILPLVTWCLDVVDRYPSIFDLEHVELLRWHHKWAVAAVPTTPRIALADGLAALDDLARRYDAAGRSPRVGYQLRCLIADHVGDEAAARRWLAQWRAAARDDTCDCAGCEPVRQAELLAGWGDWAEAIAAVEPVLRGEISCTEQPEAALAAVMLPYLHLGRHAEAAEAHVTAYRRHRFERDRLGVLAQHLRFCALSGHLTRGLDLLDAHLGWLDSPYDEAAAMEFAAAGALVCRLASERGLGGRRPLPPGHGPPPPPRLGGRPPGPTPPPAPPATAARLHTPHT
;
A
#
# COMPACT_ATOMS: atom_id res chain seq x y z
N MET A 1 -31.64 -3.05 16.40
CA MET A 1 -30.67 -1.96 16.49
C MET A 1 -31.24 -0.79 15.72
N THR A 2 -31.38 0.36 16.35
CA THR A 2 -31.82 1.60 15.68
C THR A 2 -30.67 2.21 14.88
N PRO A 3 -30.94 3.14 13.93
CA PRO A 3 -29.87 3.84 13.21
C PRO A 3 -28.94 4.63 14.14
N GLU A 4 -29.48 5.20 15.23
CA GLU A 4 -28.71 5.91 16.25
C GLU A 4 -27.77 4.97 17.03
N GLU A 5 -28.25 3.79 17.41
CA GLU A 5 -27.42 2.77 18.08
C GLU A 5 -26.31 2.27 17.15
N LEU A 6 -26.58 2.15 15.84
CA LEU A 6 -25.61 1.72 14.85
C LEU A 6 -24.54 2.79 14.59
N LEU A 7 -24.93 4.06 14.52
CA LEU A 7 -24.01 5.19 14.43
C LEU A 7 -23.10 5.26 15.67
N ALA A 8 -23.66 5.14 16.87
CA ALA A 8 -22.87 5.12 18.10
C ALA A 8 -21.85 3.97 18.10
N ALA A 9 -22.25 2.78 17.67
CA ALA A 9 -21.33 1.64 17.54
C ALA A 9 -20.22 1.88 16.50
N LEU A 10 -20.50 2.62 15.42
CA LEU A 10 -19.50 3.01 14.43
C LEU A 10 -18.48 3.99 15.00
N GLU A 11 -18.92 5.02 15.74
CA GLU A 11 -18.01 5.95 16.43
C GLU A 11 -17.14 5.22 17.45
N GLU A 12 -17.72 4.33 18.26
CA GLU A 12 -16.95 3.49 19.19
C GLU A 12 -15.91 2.62 18.46
N ALA A 13 -16.24 2.07 17.29
CA ALA A 13 -15.33 1.26 16.50
C ALA A 13 -14.18 2.08 15.88
N ARG A 14 -14.42 3.34 15.52
CA ARG A 14 -13.37 4.26 15.00
C ARG A 14 -12.28 4.48 16.04
N ASP A 15 -12.68 4.63 17.31
CA ASP A 15 -11.79 4.86 18.45
C ASP A 15 -11.01 3.62 18.90
N LEU A 16 -11.37 2.42 18.42
CA LEU A 16 -10.63 1.21 18.75
C LEU A 16 -9.20 1.27 18.23
N PRO A 17 -8.24 0.67 18.95
CA PRO A 17 -6.94 0.37 18.40
C PRO A 17 -7.09 -0.48 17.14
N ASP A 18 -6.60 0.09 16.07
CA ASP A 18 -6.12 -0.54 14.85
C ASP A 18 -5.62 -1.99 15.06
N GLY A 19 -6.29 -2.94 14.39
CA GLY A 19 -6.03 -4.37 14.49
C GLY A 19 -7.28 -5.25 14.39
N ALA A 20 -7.13 -6.53 14.72
CA ALA A 20 -8.19 -7.55 14.55
C ALA A 20 -9.48 -7.23 15.32
N GLY A 21 -9.39 -6.58 16.48
CA GLY A 21 -10.55 -6.17 17.28
C GLY A 21 -11.40 -5.12 16.56
N LYS A 22 -10.75 -4.07 16.00
CA LYS A 22 -11.40 -3.03 15.20
C LYS A 22 -12.03 -3.61 13.94
N ILE A 23 -11.30 -4.46 13.21
CA ILE A 23 -11.81 -5.15 12.01
C ILE A 23 -13.08 -5.96 12.35
N ALA A 24 -13.04 -6.79 13.40
CA ALA A 24 -14.18 -7.60 13.80
C ALA A 24 -15.39 -6.76 14.25
N ALA A 25 -15.16 -5.61 14.88
CA ALA A 25 -16.22 -4.66 15.23
C ALA A 25 -16.86 -4.04 13.97
N LEU A 26 -16.05 -3.53 13.05
CA LEU A 26 -16.51 -2.95 11.80
C LEU A 26 -17.25 -3.96 10.93
N GLU A 27 -16.78 -5.21 10.83
CA GLU A 27 -17.49 -6.28 10.13
C GLU A 27 -18.87 -6.59 10.73
N ARG A 28 -19.03 -6.51 12.07
CA ARG A 28 -20.34 -6.65 12.70
C ARG A 28 -21.26 -5.49 12.32
N ILE A 29 -20.74 -4.27 12.34
CA ILE A 29 -21.49 -3.05 12.00
C ILE A 29 -21.95 -3.09 10.55
N VAL A 30 -21.07 -3.49 9.63
CA VAL A 30 -21.40 -3.73 8.21
C VAL A 30 -22.57 -4.71 8.06
N ARG A 31 -22.51 -5.87 8.74
CA ARG A 31 -23.61 -6.86 8.70
C ARG A 31 -24.92 -6.32 9.25
N LEU A 32 -24.86 -5.50 10.31
CA LEU A 32 -26.04 -4.91 10.92
C LEU A 32 -26.66 -3.85 10.01
N ALA A 33 -25.84 -2.97 9.41
CA ALA A 33 -26.27 -1.98 8.44
C ALA A 33 -26.97 -2.64 7.24
N ASP A 34 -26.41 -3.72 6.72
CA ASP A 34 -27.00 -4.49 5.61
C ASP A 34 -28.36 -5.11 6.01
N ALA A 35 -28.46 -5.66 7.23
CA ALA A 35 -29.67 -6.28 7.73
C ALA A 35 -30.81 -5.28 8.00
N THR A 36 -30.47 -4.04 8.36
CA THR A 36 -31.45 -2.98 8.63
C THR A 36 -31.72 -2.08 7.42
N GLY A 37 -30.97 -2.23 6.32
CA GLY A 37 -31.11 -1.40 5.12
C GLY A 37 -30.55 0.02 5.28
N GLU A 38 -29.66 0.25 6.24
CA GLU A 38 -29.06 1.55 6.52
C GLU A 38 -27.90 1.85 5.56
N LEU A 39 -28.23 2.30 4.34
CA LEU A 39 -27.27 2.46 3.24
C LEU A 39 -26.10 3.40 3.58
N ARG A 40 -26.39 4.56 4.18
CA ARG A 40 -25.36 5.56 4.49
C ARG A 40 -24.35 5.01 5.50
N LEU A 41 -24.84 4.48 6.63
CA LEU A 41 -23.99 3.84 7.64
C LEU A 41 -23.27 2.60 7.08
N GLY A 42 -23.90 1.88 6.16
CA GLY A 42 -23.29 0.75 5.45
C GLY A 42 -22.11 1.16 4.57
N VAL A 43 -22.14 2.34 3.95
CA VAL A 43 -21.00 2.91 3.20
C VAL A 43 -19.93 3.41 4.16
N GLU A 44 -20.31 4.19 5.17
CA GLU A 44 -19.36 4.75 6.15
C GLU A 44 -18.59 3.63 6.89
N ALA A 45 -19.28 2.59 7.36
CA ALA A 45 -18.64 1.45 8.03
C ALA A 45 -17.69 0.67 7.11
N ARG A 46 -18.01 0.56 5.81
CA ARG A 46 -17.13 -0.10 4.84
C ARG A 46 -15.90 0.75 4.50
N ILE A 47 -16.03 2.07 4.44
CA ILE A 47 -14.87 2.96 4.27
C ILE A 47 -13.89 2.79 5.46
N GLU A 48 -14.39 2.80 6.69
CA GLU A 48 -13.57 2.52 7.88
C GLU A 48 -12.91 1.14 7.83
N LEU A 49 -13.65 0.13 7.35
CA LEU A 49 -13.13 -1.23 7.21
C LEU A 49 -12.07 -1.32 6.11
N VAL A 50 -12.21 -0.55 5.02
CA VAL A 50 -11.18 -0.43 3.99
C VAL A 50 -9.90 0.17 4.57
N GLU A 51 -9.99 1.26 5.35
CA GLU A 51 -8.80 1.83 6.01
C GLU A 51 -8.14 0.82 6.95
N ALA A 52 -8.94 0.10 7.74
CA ALA A 52 -8.43 -0.93 8.63
C ALA A 52 -7.69 -2.03 7.85
N HIS A 53 -8.20 -2.50 6.72
CA HIS A 53 -7.49 -3.46 5.87
C HIS A 53 -6.25 -2.85 5.20
N GLN A 54 -6.34 -1.60 4.74
CA GLN A 54 -5.26 -0.93 4.03
C GLN A 54 -4.02 -0.72 4.88
N TYR A 55 -4.16 -0.58 6.20
CA TYR A 55 -3.06 -0.33 7.14
C TYR A 55 -2.71 -1.51 8.07
N HIS A 56 -3.52 -2.58 8.12
CA HIS A 56 -3.27 -3.72 9.02
C HIS A 56 -3.04 -5.06 8.35
N THR A 57 -3.92 -5.48 7.43
CA THR A 57 -3.86 -6.83 6.86
C THR A 57 -4.92 -7.04 5.76
N GLU A 58 -4.77 -8.13 5.00
CA GLU A 58 -5.79 -8.66 4.10
C GLU A 58 -6.27 -7.63 3.07
N ARG A 59 -5.35 -6.87 2.45
CA ARG A 59 -5.68 -5.85 1.44
C ARG A 59 -6.56 -6.37 0.29
N TRP A 60 -6.50 -7.67 0.01
CA TRP A 60 -7.39 -8.33 -0.95
C TRP A 60 -8.89 -8.16 -0.65
N ARG A 61 -9.26 -7.87 0.60
CA ARG A 61 -10.65 -7.62 1.02
C ARG A 61 -11.16 -6.23 0.68
N ILE A 62 -10.28 -5.30 0.33
CA ILE A 62 -10.64 -3.91 0.01
C ILE A 62 -11.51 -3.85 -1.25
N LEU A 63 -11.15 -4.63 -2.29
CA LEU A 63 -11.85 -4.59 -3.57
C LEU A 63 -13.37 -4.83 -3.45
N PRO A 64 -13.86 -5.95 -2.87
CA PRO A 64 -15.30 -6.16 -2.76
C PRO A 64 -16.02 -5.12 -1.90
N LEU A 65 -15.37 -4.55 -0.88
CA LEU A 65 -15.95 -3.48 -0.05
C LEU A 65 -16.18 -2.22 -0.87
N VAL A 66 -15.16 -1.80 -1.63
CA VAL A 66 -15.23 -0.60 -2.46
C VAL A 66 -16.19 -0.78 -3.63
N THR A 67 -16.21 -1.94 -4.28
CA THR A 67 -17.18 -2.25 -5.34
C THR A 67 -18.61 -2.08 -4.84
N TRP A 68 -18.94 -2.60 -3.65
CA TRP A 68 -20.26 -2.42 -3.07
C TRP A 68 -20.57 -0.94 -2.80
N CYS A 69 -19.61 -0.18 -2.25
CA CYS A 69 -19.81 1.25 -1.99
C CYS A 69 -20.07 2.03 -3.28
N LEU A 70 -19.35 1.73 -4.36
CA LEU A 70 -19.55 2.35 -5.67
C LEU A 70 -20.95 2.06 -6.21
N ASP A 71 -21.42 0.81 -6.13
CA ASP A 71 -22.76 0.43 -6.58
C ASP A 71 -23.87 1.17 -5.80
N VAL A 72 -23.69 1.34 -4.48
CA VAL A 72 -24.66 2.06 -3.63
C VAL A 72 -24.66 3.55 -3.95
N VAL A 73 -23.50 4.17 -4.10
CA VAL A 73 -23.37 5.59 -4.45
C VAL A 73 -23.97 5.86 -5.84
N ASP A 74 -23.72 4.98 -6.82
CA ASP A 74 -24.27 5.11 -8.17
C ASP A 74 -25.80 4.98 -8.20
N ARG A 75 -26.36 4.10 -7.36
CA ARG A 75 -27.82 3.88 -7.29
C ARG A 75 -28.55 4.95 -6.49
N TYR A 76 -27.90 5.51 -5.47
CA TYR A 76 -28.50 6.47 -4.54
C TYR A 76 -27.64 7.72 -4.33
N PRO A 77 -27.32 8.47 -5.40
CA PRO A 77 -26.37 9.58 -5.32
C PRO A 77 -26.85 10.72 -4.42
N SER A 78 -28.16 10.90 -4.22
CA SER A 78 -28.72 11.96 -3.38
C SER A 78 -28.47 11.80 -1.87
N ILE A 79 -27.98 10.63 -1.44
CA ILE A 79 -27.66 10.34 -0.04
C ILE A 79 -26.25 10.84 0.32
N PHE A 80 -25.38 10.98 -0.68
CA PHE A 80 -23.95 11.24 -0.49
C PHE A 80 -23.55 12.60 -1.03
N ASP A 81 -22.67 13.29 -0.30
CA ASP A 81 -22.08 14.54 -0.76
C ASP A 81 -20.83 14.29 -1.63
N LEU A 82 -20.29 15.37 -2.19
CA LEU A 82 -19.10 15.33 -3.03
C LEU A 82 -17.87 14.80 -2.27
N GLU A 83 -17.77 15.07 -0.97
CA GLU A 83 -16.64 14.64 -0.16
C GLU A 83 -16.59 13.12 -0.03
N HIS A 84 -17.74 12.48 0.23
CA HIS A 84 -17.87 11.02 0.24
C HIS A 84 -17.49 10.40 -1.11
N VAL A 85 -17.91 11.01 -2.22
CA VAL A 85 -17.60 10.53 -3.58
C VAL A 85 -16.10 10.62 -3.88
N GLU A 86 -15.45 11.72 -3.54
CA GLU A 86 -14.01 11.88 -3.74
C GLU A 86 -13.20 10.95 -2.82
N LEU A 87 -13.64 10.76 -1.57
CA LEU A 87 -13.03 9.78 -0.66
C LEU A 87 -13.14 8.36 -1.23
N LEU A 88 -14.31 7.97 -1.74
CA LEU A 88 -14.50 6.65 -2.34
C LEU A 88 -13.64 6.45 -3.59
N ARG A 89 -13.40 7.50 -4.37
CA ARG A 89 -12.49 7.48 -5.52
C ARG A 89 -11.06 7.11 -5.10
N TRP A 90 -10.58 7.68 -3.99
CA TRP A 90 -9.28 7.34 -3.42
C TRP A 90 -9.22 5.87 -2.97
N HIS A 91 -10.27 5.38 -2.32
CA HIS A 91 -10.36 3.97 -1.93
C HIS A 91 -10.45 3.01 -3.13
N HIS A 92 -11.07 3.42 -4.24
CA HIS A 92 -11.08 2.66 -5.49
C HIS A 92 -9.68 2.46 -6.05
N LYS A 93 -8.82 3.49 -5.98
CA LYS A 93 -7.41 3.35 -6.34
C LYS A 93 -6.70 2.31 -5.47
N TRP A 94 -6.93 2.31 -4.16
CA TRP A 94 -6.35 1.31 -3.26
C TRP A 94 -6.85 -0.11 -3.53
N ALA A 95 -8.14 -0.27 -3.81
CA ALA A 95 -8.74 -1.54 -4.21
C ALA A 95 -8.02 -2.16 -5.42
N VAL A 96 -7.80 -1.36 -6.46
CA VAL A 96 -7.11 -1.82 -7.68
C VAL A 96 -5.62 -2.05 -7.42
N ALA A 97 -4.97 -1.21 -6.60
CA ALA A 97 -3.57 -1.37 -6.23
C ALA A 97 -3.29 -2.64 -5.39
N ALA A 98 -4.32 -3.21 -4.74
CA ALA A 98 -4.20 -4.47 -4.00
C ALA A 98 -4.17 -5.71 -4.91
N VAL A 99 -4.68 -5.62 -6.15
CA VAL A 99 -4.74 -6.75 -7.10
C VAL A 99 -3.40 -7.48 -7.28
N PRO A 100 -2.26 -6.81 -7.58
CA PRO A 100 -0.98 -7.51 -7.76
C PRO A 100 -0.38 -8.09 -6.47
N THR A 101 -1.02 -7.88 -5.31
CA THR A 101 -0.48 -8.30 -4.00
C THR A 101 -1.03 -9.65 -3.52
N THR A 102 -1.97 -10.24 -4.27
CA THR A 102 -2.73 -11.42 -3.83
C THR A 102 -3.20 -12.28 -5.01
N PRO A 103 -3.15 -13.62 -4.89
CA PRO A 103 -3.77 -14.53 -5.85
C PRO A 103 -5.29 -14.70 -5.64
N ARG A 104 -5.88 -14.09 -4.59
CA ARG A 104 -7.30 -14.28 -4.24
C ARG A 104 -8.26 -13.50 -5.11
N ILE A 105 -7.78 -12.46 -5.79
CA ILE A 105 -8.57 -11.67 -6.73
C ILE A 105 -8.33 -12.22 -8.13
N ALA A 106 -9.39 -12.57 -8.84
CA ALA A 106 -9.26 -12.97 -10.23
C ALA A 106 -8.75 -11.78 -11.06
N LEU A 107 -7.76 -12.01 -11.92
CA LEU A 107 -7.17 -10.96 -12.76
C LEU A 107 -8.23 -10.20 -13.57
N ALA A 108 -9.24 -10.91 -14.08
CA ALA A 108 -10.35 -10.30 -14.83
C ALA A 108 -11.14 -9.28 -13.99
N ASP A 109 -11.40 -9.58 -12.71
CA ASP A 109 -12.11 -8.68 -11.80
C ASP A 109 -11.26 -7.45 -11.48
N GLY A 110 -9.95 -7.63 -11.27
CA GLY A 110 -9.02 -6.54 -11.05
C GLY A 110 -8.90 -5.61 -12.27
N LEU A 111 -8.87 -6.17 -13.48
CA LEU A 111 -8.87 -5.39 -14.73
C LEU A 111 -10.20 -4.65 -14.95
N ALA A 112 -11.33 -5.30 -14.66
CA ALA A 112 -12.64 -4.65 -14.74
C ALA A 112 -12.75 -3.47 -13.76
N ALA A 113 -12.27 -3.63 -12.52
CA ALA A 113 -12.21 -2.54 -11.55
C ALA A 113 -11.30 -1.39 -12.01
N LEU A 114 -10.15 -1.70 -12.63
CA LEU A 114 -9.25 -0.69 -13.20
C LEU A 114 -9.88 0.08 -14.37
N ASP A 115 -10.60 -0.61 -15.26
CA ASP A 115 -11.32 0.04 -16.36
C ASP A 115 -12.45 0.93 -15.82
N ASP A 116 -13.17 0.48 -14.80
CA ASP A 116 -14.18 1.29 -14.13
C ASP A 116 -13.57 2.53 -13.44
N LEU A 117 -12.45 2.38 -12.74
CA LEU A 117 -11.70 3.49 -12.16
C LEU A 117 -11.31 4.51 -13.22
N ALA A 118 -10.74 4.06 -14.34
CA ALA A 118 -10.31 4.94 -15.42
C ALA A 118 -11.48 5.72 -16.02
N ARG A 119 -12.63 5.07 -16.28
CA ARG A 119 -13.85 5.76 -16.74
C ARG A 119 -14.34 6.80 -15.75
N ARG A 120 -14.35 6.49 -14.45
CA ARG A 120 -14.81 7.41 -13.40
C ARG A 120 -13.89 8.63 -13.25
N TYR A 121 -12.60 8.47 -13.46
CA TYR A 121 -11.62 9.56 -13.46
C TYR A 121 -11.83 10.48 -14.68
N ASP A 122 -11.98 9.89 -15.87
CA ASP A 122 -12.24 10.62 -17.10
C ASP A 122 -13.55 11.43 -17.02
N ALA A 123 -14.63 10.81 -16.54
CA ALA A 123 -15.91 11.47 -16.33
C ALA A 123 -15.85 12.63 -15.31
N ALA A 124 -14.89 12.60 -14.38
CA ALA A 124 -14.63 13.65 -13.40
C ALA A 124 -13.59 14.69 -13.88
N GLY A 125 -13.14 14.60 -15.14
CA GLY A 125 -12.12 15.48 -15.70
C GLY A 125 -10.76 15.35 -15.01
N ARG A 126 -10.46 14.20 -14.42
CA ARG A 126 -9.18 13.91 -13.75
C ARG A 126 -8.14 13.39 -14.73
N SER A 127 -6.88 13.50 -14.34
CA SER A 127 -5.78 12.99 -15.14
C SER A 127 -5.87 11.46 -15.30
N PRO A 128 -5.55 10.90 -16.48
CA PRO A 128 -5.45 9.46 -16.67
C PRO A 128 -4.22 8.84 -15.98
N ARG A 129 -3.36 9.66 -15.35
CA ARG A 129 -2.07 9.25 -14.77
C ARG A 129 -2.18 8.05 -13.82
N VAL A 130 -3.16 8.07 -12.91
CA VAL A 130 -3.41 6.96 -11.96
C VAL A 130 -3.81 5.68 -12.70
N GLY A 131 -4.65 5.79 -13.73
CA GLY A 131 -5.05 4.66 -14.57
C GLY A 131 -3.86 4.04 -15.32
N TYR A 132 -2.92 4.85 -15.80
CA TYR A 132 -1.68 4.35 -16.44
C TYR A 132 -0.73 3.70 -15.44
N GLN A 133 -0.57 4.30 -14.25
CA GLN A 133 0.20 3.70 -13.16
C GLN A 133 -0.31 2.28 -12.84
N LEU A 134 -1.61 2.12 -12.57
CA LEU A 134 -2.17 0.85 -12.18
C LEU A 134 -2.11 -0.19 -13.31
N ARG A 135 -2.30 0.22 -14.58
CA ARG A 135 -2.09 -0.65 -15.75
C ARG A 135 -0.65 -1.12 -15.86
N CYS A 136 0.31 -0.24 -15.56
CA CYS A 136 1.72 -0.59 -15.51
C CYS A 136 1.99 -1.69 -14.45
N LEU A 137 1.52 -1.48 -13.22
CA LEU A 137 1.74 -2.41 -12.11
C LEU A 137 1.10 -3.78 -12.34
N ILE A 138 -0.11 -3.83 -12.91
CA ILE A 138 -0.77 -5.10 -13.24
C ILE A 138 -0.05 -5.81 -14.39
N ALA A 139 0.36 -5.08 -15.43
CA ALA A 139 1.10 -5.66 -16.56
C ALA A 139 2.45 -6.26 -16.11
N ASP A 140 3.17 -5.56 -15.24
CA ASP A 140 4.41 -6.05 -14.62
C ASP A 140 4.17 -7.33 -13.79
N HIS A 141 3.13 -7.32 -12.95
CA HIS A 141 2.76 -8.46 -12.11
C HIS A 141 2.47 -9.74 -12.90
N VAL A 142 1.84 -9.63 -14.07
CA VAL A 142 1.54 -10.79 -14.94
C VAL A 142 2.70 -11.14 -15.89
N GLY A 143 3.82 -10.45 -15.80
CA GLY A 143 5.02 -10.69 -16.60
C GLY A 143 4.98 -10.12 -18.02
N ASP A 144 4.02 -9.25 -18.35
CA ASP A 144 3.99 -8.52 -19.63
C ASP A 144 4.81 -7.22 -19.53
N GLU A 145 6.13 -7.38 -19.45
CA GLU A 145 7.08 -6.27 -19.36
C GLU A 145 6.91 -5.27 -20.53
N ALA A 146 6.63 -5.77 -21.74
CA ALA A 146 6.46 -4.92 -22.90
C ALA A 146 5.25 -3.99 -22.73
N ALA A 147 4.12 -4.48 -22.22
CA ALA A 147 2.97 -3.64 -21.87
C ALA A 147 3.28 -2.71 -20.70
N ALA A 148 3.93 -3.21 -19.65
CA ALA A 148 4.29 -2.40 -18.48
C ALA A 148 5.14 -1.18 -18.87
N ARG A 149 6.18 -1.37 -19.69
CA ARG A 149 7.01 -0.27 -20.22
C ARG A 149 6.22 0.77 -21.02
N ARG A 150 5.27 0.33 -21.86
CA ARG A 150 4.37 1.26 -22.60
C ARG A 150 3.51 2.07 -21.64
N TRP A 151 3.00 1.46 -20.58
CA TRP A 151 2.24 2.15 -19.55
C TRP A 151 3.09 3.07 -18.69
N LEU A 152 4.34 2.70 -18.37
CA LEU A 152 5.29 3.57 -17.68
C LEU A 152 5.57 4.86 -18.48
N ALA A 153 5.75 4.75 -19.79
CA ALA A 153 5.96 5.91 -20.66
C ALA A 153 4.75 6.86 -20.62
N GLN A 154 3.53 6.31 -20.74
CA GLN A 154 2.29 7.09 -20.65
C GLN A 154 2.06 7.68 -19.24
N TRP A 155 2.35 6.90 -18.20
CA TRP A 155 2.31 7.36 -16.81
C TRP A 155 3.19 8.58 -16.63
N ARG A 156 4.46 8.54 -17.06
CA ARG A 156 5.38 9.67 -16.94
C ARG A 156 4.92 10.90 -17.71
N ALA A 157 4.38 10.72 -18.91
CA ALA A 157 3.94 11.82 -19.78
C ALA A 157 2.63 12.49 -19.34
N ALA A 158 1.74 11.78 -18.64
CA ALA A 158 0.44 12.32 -18.21
C ALA A 158 0.60 13.39 -17.13
N ALA A 159 -0.21 14.45 -17.13
CA ALA A 159 -0.15 15.48 -16.11
C ALA A 159 -0.43 14.92 -14.70
N ARG A 160 0.19 15.51 -13.67
CA ARG A 160 -0.15 15.20 -12.27
C ARG A 160 -1.35 16.03 -11.82
N ASP A 161 -2.18 15.44 -10.98
CA ASP A 161 -3.26 16.10 -10.25
C ASP A 161 -3.28 15.64 -8.78
N ASP A 162 -4.31 16.03 -8.04
CA ASP A 162 -4.52 15.71 -6.63
C ASP A 162 -4.82 14.23 -6.36
N THR A 163 -5.19 13.45 -7.38
CA THR A 163 -5.44 12.01 -7.28
C THR A 163 -4.17 11.16 -7.33
N CYS A 164 -3.08 11.77 -7.78
CA CYS A 164 -1.78 11.12 -7.92
C CYS A 164 -1.18 10.84 -6.53
N ASP A 165 -0.33 9.82 -6.46
CA ASP A 165 0.44 9.62 -5.23
C ASP A 165 1.42 10.77 -4.98
N CYS A 166 1.90 10.84 -3.74
CA CYS A 166 2.86 11.83 -3.29
C CYS A 166 4.05 11.97 -4.27
N ALA A 167 4.53 13.20 -4.48
CA ALA A 167 5.58 13.51 -5.46
C ALA A 167 6.91 12.78 -5.20
N GLY A 168 7.18 12.38 -3.95
CA GLY A 168 8.35 11.56 -3.60
C GLY A 168 8.13 10.06 -3.73
N CYS A 169 6.88 9.60 -3.66
CA CYS A 169 6.52 8.17 -3.63
C CYS A 169 6.41 7.58 -5.04
N GLU A 170 5.91 8.39 -5.98
CA GLU A 170 5.70 7.96 -7.36
C GLU A 170 7.02 7.61 -8.08
N PRO A 171 8.10 8.42 -8.00
CA PRO A 171 9.37 8.06 -8.61
C PRO A 171 9.97 6.78 -8.04
N VAL A 172 9.75 6.49 -6.75
CA VAL A 172 10.20 5.23 -6.12
C VAL A 172 9.52 4.02 -6.75
N ARG A 173 8.20 4.05 -6.96
CA ARG A 173 7.51 2.96 -7.68
C ARG A 173 8.02 2.77 -9.11
N GLN A 174 8.36 3.86 -9.80
CA GLN A 174 8.95 3.77 -11.13
C GLN A 174 10.35 3.15 -11.08
N ALA A 175 11.15 3.49 -10.08
CA ALA A 175 12.48 2.91 -9.88
C ALA A 175 12.43 1.43 -9.52
N GLU A 176 11.44 0.99 -8.74
CA GLU A 176 11.23 -0.43 -8.44
C GLU A 176 10.96 -1.25 -9.70
N LEU A 177 10.11 -0.75 -10.62
CA LEU A 177 9.86 -1.39 -11.91
C LEU A 177 11.12 -1.44 -12.79
N LEU A 178 11.80 -0.31 -12.94
CA LEU A 178 13.04 -0.22 -13.73
C LEU A 178 14.13 -1.13 -13.17
N ALA A 179 14.26 -1.20 -11.85
CA ALA A 179 15.14 -2.15 -11.20
C ALA A 179 14.69 -3.60 -11.52
N GLY A 180 13.40 -3.91 -11.39
CA GLY A 180 12.88 -5.24 -11.78
C GLY A 180 13.29 -5.67 -13.20
N TRP A 181 13.32 -4.73 -14.15
CA TRP A 181 13.67 -5.00 -15.54
C TRP A 181 15.16 -4.86 -15.88
N GLY A 182 16.00 -4.51 -14.91
CA GLY A 182 17.44 -4.39 -15.09
C GLY A 182 17.96 -3.04 -15.58
N ASP A 183 17.11 -2.02 -15.63
CA ASP A 183 17.47 -0.65 -16.02
C ASP A 183 18.06 0.12 -14.83
N TRP A 184 19.15 -0.41 -14.25
CA TRP A 184 19.72 0.03 -12.98
C TRP A 184 20.05 1.52 -12.92
N ALA A 185 20.66 2.05 -13.99
CA ALA A 185 21.05 3.45 -14.06
C ALA A 185 19.82 4.37 -14.10
N GLU A 186 18.77 3.95 -14.82
CA GLU A 186 17.53 4.70 -14.92
C GLU A 186 16.74 4.66 -13.60
N ALA A 187 16.73 3.52 -12.91
CA ALA A 187 16.12 3.39 -11.59
C ALA A 187 16.73 4.38 -10.59
N ILE A 188 18.06 4.52 -10.58
CA ILE A 188 18.76 5.51 -9.74
C ILE A 188 18.38 6.92 -10.14
N ALA A 189 18.44 7.24 -11.44
CA ALA A 189 18.10 8.57 -11.94
C ALA A 189 16.67 8.99 -11.58
N ALA A 190 15.72 8.04 -11.55
CA ALA A 190 14.33 8.31 -11.22
C ALA A 190 14.14 8.82 -9.78
N VAL A 191 14.90 8.32 -8.80
CA VAL A 191 14.76 8.73 -7.39
C VAL A 191 15.77 9.79 -6.95
N GLU A 192 16.69 10.18 -7.82
CA GLU A 192 17.76 11.13 -7.50
C GLU A 192 17.25 12.45 -6.87
N PRO A 193 16.14 13.09 -7.34
CA PRO A 193 15.59 14.28 -6.67
C PRO A 193 15.14 14.02 -5.22
N VAL A 194 14.62 12.81 -4.95
CA VAL A 194 14.21 12.38 -3.61
C VAL A 194 15.44 12.20 -2.72
N LEU A 195 16.49 11.56 -3.23
CA LEU A 195 17.74 11.32 -2.50
C LEU A 195 18.50 12.62 -2.20
N ARG A 196 18.35 13.65 -3.03
CA ARG A 196 18.89 15.00 -2.80
C ARG A 196 18.08 15.85 -1.82
N GLY A 197 16.93 15.36 -1.36
CA GLY A 197 16.05 16.08 -0.45
C GLY A 197 15.28 17.22 -1.11
N GLU A 198 15.14 17.23 -2.44
CA GLU A 198 14.38 18.24 -3.18
C GLU A 198 12.86 18.08 -2.95
N ILE A 199 12.43 16.91 -2.49
CA ILE A 199 11.03 16.56 -2.23
C ILE A 199 10.88 16.06 -0.79
N SER A 200 9.99 16.69 -0.03
CA SER A 200 9.65 16.26 1.34
C SER A 200 8.54 15.21 1.32
N CYS A 201 8.80 14.06 1.96
CA CYS A 201 7.84 12.99 2.17
C CYS A 201 8.26 12.15 3.39
N THR A 202 7.29 11.70 4.19
CA THR A 202 7.55 10.91 5.42
C THR A 202 8.17 9.54 5.16
N GLU A 203 7.94 8.98 3.97
CA GLU A 203 8.47 7.68 3.55
C GLU A 203 9.88 7.78 2.94
N GLN A 204 10.35 9.00 2.70
CA GLN A 204 11.58 9.28 1.98
C GLN A 204 12.63 9.91 2.90
N PRO A 205 13.93 9.60 2.70
CA PRO A 205 14.51 8.89 1.56
C PRO A 205 14.61 7.36 1.70
N GLU A 206 14.15 6.76 2.80
CA GLU A 206 14.41 5.36 3.10
C GLU A 206 13.81 4.39 2.08
N ALA A 207 12.59 4.64 1.60
CA ALA A 207 11.99 3.83 0.54
C ALA A 207 12.74 3.97 -0.80
N ALA A 208 13.17 5.18 -1.16
CA ALA A 208 14.01 5.41 -2.33
C ALA A 208 15.34 4.65 -2.23
N LEU A 209 16.03 4.71 -1.08
CA LEU A 209 17.26 3.98 -0.82
C LEU A 209 17.06 2.46 -0.95
N ALA A 210 15.96 1.92 -0.42
CA ALA A 210 15.61 0.52 -0.58
C ALA A 210 15.44 0.13 -2.06
N ALA A 211 14.74 0.94 -2.85
CA ALA A 211 14.52 0.70 -4.27
C ALA A 211 15.81 0.69 -5.10
N VAL A 212 16.80 1.52 -4.74
CA VAL A 212 18.07 1.63 -5.48
C VAL A 212 19.25 0.86 -4.91
N MET A 213 19.09 0.19 -3.77
CA MET A 213 20.14 -0.60 -3.13
C MET A 213 20.72 -1.68 -4.06
N LEU A 214 19.87 -2.45 -4.75
CA LEU A 214 20.33 -3.45 -5.72
C LEU A 214 20.86 -2.81 -7.02
N PRO A 215 20.23 -1.78 -7.60
CA PRO A 215 20.82 -1.00 -8.69
C PRO A 215 22.24 -0.51 -8.41
N TYR A 216 22.52 0.03 -7.21
CA TYR A 216 23.87 0.42 -6.82
C TYR A 216 24.84 -0.78 -6.84
N LEU A 217 24.43 -1.93 -6.28
CA LEU A 217 25.26 -3.13 -6.28
C LEU A 217 25.59 -3.60 -7.71
N HIS A 218 24.60 -3.64 -8.60
CA HIS A 218 24.79 -4.05 -10.00
C HIS A 218 25.72 -3.13 -10.80
N LEU A 219 25.79 -1.85 -10.45
CA LEU A 219 26.68 -0.87 -11.09
C LEU A 219 28.04 -0.75 -10.41
N GLY A 220 28.37 -1.63 -9.45
CA GLY A 220 29.65 -1.59 -8.73
C GLY A 220 29.77 -0.47 -7.69
N ARG A 221 28.67 0.24 -7.40
CA ARG A 221 28.58 1.34 -6.42
C ARG A 221 28.40 0.76 -5.01
N HIS A 222 29.38 -0.03 -4.57
CA HIS A 222 29.27 -0.87 -3.37
C HIS A 222 29.11 -0.06 -2.09
N ALA A 223 29.75 1.09 -1.98
CA ALA A 223 29.65 1.96 -0.81
C ALA A 223 28.23 2.50 -0.66
N GLU A 224 27.64 3.02 -1.75
CA GLU A 224 26.25 3.50 -1.74
C GLU A 224 25.25 2.38 -1.50
N ALA A 225 25.47 1.18 -2.05
CA ALA A 225 24.62 0.02 -1.80
C ALA A 225 24.62 -0.37 -0.30
N ALA A 226 25.79 -0.36 0.35
CA ALA A 226 25.91 -0.65 1.77
C ALA A 226 25.25 0.42 2.65
N GLU A 227 25.42 1.70 2.31
CA GLU A 227 24.77 2.81 3.01
C GLU A 227 23.24 2.73 2.88
N ALA A 228 22.74 2.52 1.66
CA ALA A 228 21.32 2.31 1.40
C ALA A 228 20.76 1.14 2.22
N HIS A 229 21.47 0.01 2.26
CA HIS A 229 21.08 -1.13 3.10
C HIS A 229 20.93 -0.75 4.58
N VAL A 230 21.93 -0.09 5.16
CA VAL A 230 21.95 0.23 6.60
C VAL A 230 20.86 1.24 6.95
N THR A 231 20.74 2.31 6.15
CA THR A 231 19.79 3.40 6.39
C THR A 231 18.35 2.93 6.22
N ALA A 232 18.02 2.31 5.08
CA ALA A 232 16.66 1.85 4.81
C ALA A 232 16.23 0.73 5.77
N TYR A 233 17.12 -0.23 6.07
CA TYR A 233 16.78 -1.32 7.01
C TYR A 233 16.49 -0.79 8.41
N ARG A 234 17.22 0.23 8.88
CA ARG A 234 17.01 0.81 10.22
C ARG A 234 15.57 1.35 10.39
N ARG A 235 14.99 1.88 9.31
CA ARG A 235 13.60 2.36 9.26
C ARG A 235 12.62 1.18 9.17
N HIS A 236 12.73 0.38 8.11
CA HIS A 236 11.70 -0.60 7.75
C HIS A 236 11.67 -1.87 8.61
N ARG A 237 12.68 -2.13 9.46
CA ARG A 237 12.72 -3.31 10.34
C ARG A 237 11.60 -3.39 11.39
N PHE A 238 10.78 -2.35 11.54
CA PHE A 238 9.63 -2.35 12.46
C PHE A 238 8.28 -2.28 11.74
N GLU A 239 8.30 -2.20 10.40
CA GLU A 239 7.12 -1.96 9.58
C GLU A 239 6.70 -3.28 8.91
N ARG A 240 5.68 -3.94 9.47
CA ARG A 240 5.24 -5.29 9.02
C ARG A 240 4.75 -5.29 7.58
N ASP A 241 4.15 -4.19 7.14
CA ASP A 241 3.68 -3.93 5.78
C ASP A 241 4.83 -3.74 4.77
N ARG A 242 6.09 -3.63 5.24
CA ARG A 242 7.30 -3.52 4.42
C ARG A 242 8.06 -4.82 4.25
N LEU A 243 7.41 -5.97 4.42
CA LEU A 243 8.05 -7.27 4.25
C LEU A 243 8.68 -7.46 2.85
N GLY A 244 8.07 -6.90 1.79
CA GLY A 244 8.63 -6.89 0.44
C GLY A 244 9.94 -6.08 0.32
N VAL A 245 10.08 -4.99 1.09
CA VAL A 245 11.35 -4.24 1.18
C VAL A 245 12.41 -5.07 1.90
N LEU A 246 12.04 -5.79 2.97
CA LEU A 246 12.94 -6.70 3.67
C LEU A 246 13.45 -7.84 2.77
N ALA A 247 12.64 -8.29 1.80
CA ALA A 247 13.09 -9.23 0.77
C ALA A 247 14.26 -8.67 -0.05
N GLN A 248 14.26 -7.38 -0.38
CA GLN A 248 15.37 -6.73 -1.07
C GLN A 248 16.64 -6.72 -0.22
N HIS A 249 16.54 -6.48 1.10
CA HIS A 249 17.69 -6.58 2.01
C HIS A 249 18.29 -8.00 2.05
N LEU A 250 17.46 -9.05 2.02
CA LEU A 250 17.93 -10.42 1.92
C LEU A 250 18.64 -10.70 0.58
N ARG A 251 18.09 -10.21 -0.53
CA ARG A 251 18.73 -10.28 -1.85
C ARG A 251 20.08 -9.56 -1.87
N PHE A 252 20.16 -8.37 -1.28
CA PHE A 252 21.41 -7.64 -1.12
C PHE A 252 22.44 -8.49 -0.35
N CYS A 253 22.07 -9.08 0.79
CA CYS A 253 22.97 -9.92 1.58
C CYS A 253 23.43 -11.17 0.80
N ALA A 254 22.55 -11.79 0.03
CA ALA A 254 22.87 -12.92 -0.83
C ALA A 254 23.88 -12.53 -1.93
N LEU A 255 23.58 -11.48 -2.70
CA LEU A 255 24.38 -11.04 -3.85
C LEU A 255 25.73 -10.43 -3.44
N SER A 256 25.79 -9.73 -2.31
CA SER A 256 27.03 -9.14 -1.79
C SER A 256 27.86 -10.10 -0.93
N GLY A 257 27.38 -11.33 -0.68
CA GLY A 257 28.08 -12.34 0.11
C GLY A 257 28.01 -12.15 1.63
N HIS A 258 27.23 -11.19 2.14
CA HIS A 258 26.99 -10.96 3.57
C HIS A 258 25.97 -11.97 4.15
N LEU A 259 26.24 -13.27 3.99
CA LEU A 259 25.28 -14.34 4.29
C LEU A 259 24.91 -14.42 5.78
N THR A 260 25.87 -14.22 6.68
CA THR A 260 25.60 -14.19 8.14
C THR A 260 24.59 -13.10 8.48
N ARG A 261 24.76 -11.90 7.92
CA ARG A 261 23.81 -10.80 8.09
C ARG A 261 22.44 -11.16 7.53
N GLY A 262 22.40 -11.79 6.35
CA GLY A 262 21.15 -12.27 5.75
C GLY A 262 20.41 -13.27 6.66
N LEU A 263 21.14 -14.19 7.29
CA LEU A 263 20.56 -15.13 8.26
C LEU A 263 20.03 -14.42 9.51
N ASP A 264 20.75 -13.42 10.04
CA ASP A 264 20.26 -12.63 11.18
C ASP A 264 18.98 -11.85 10.84
N LEU A 265 18.89 -11.31 9.60
CA LEU A 265 17.69 -10.65 9.11
C LEU A 265 16.52 -11.60 8.95
N LEU A 266 16.79 -12.80 8.43
CA LEU A 266 15.78 -13.84 8.26
C LEU A 266 15.23 -14.28 9.61
N ASP A 267 16.11 -14.58 10.58
CA ASP A 267 15.72 -15.02 11.93
C ASP A 267 14.88 -13.96 12.66
N ALA A 268 15.24 -12.67 12.52
CA ALA A 268 14.51 -11.56 13.13
C ALA A 268 13.06 -11.41 12.62
N HIS A 269 12.80 -11.81 11.38
CA HIS A 269 11.53 -11.51 10.69
C HIS A 269 10.76 -12.77 10.27
N LEU A 270 11.28 -13.97 10.51
CA LEU A 270 10.67 -15.22 10.06
C LEU A 270 9.24 -15.39 10.58
N GLY A 271 8.98 -15.02 11.83
CA GLY A 271 7.64 -15.09 12.45
C GLY A 271 6.61 -14.16 11.82
N TRP A 272 6.99 -13.23 10.94
CA TRP A 272 6.02 -12.39 10.24
C TRP A 272 5.33 -13.14 9.09
N LEU A 273 5.86 -14.28 8.66
CA LEU A 273 5.25 -15.15 7.66
C LEU A 273 4.01 -15.91 8.17
N ASP A 274 3.83 -16.03 9.49
CA ASP A 274 2.67 -16.70 10.08
C ASP A 274 1.37 -15.91 9.85
N SER A 275 1.49 -14.58 9.74
CA SER A 275 0.39 -13.66 9.45
C SER A 275 0.93 -12.49 8.62
N PRO A 276 1.12 -12.72 7.32
CA PRO A 276 1.69 -11.72 6.43
C PRO A 276 0.67 -10.62 6.13
N TYR A 277 1.20 -9.45 5.81
CA TYR A 277 0.40 -8.30 5.44
C TYR A 277 -0.31 -8.49 4.08
N ASP A 278 0.46 -8.95 3.09
CA ASP A 278 -0.03 -9.44 1.79
C ASP A 278 0.83 -10.63 1.33
N GLU A 279 0.26 -11.44 0.44
CA GLU A 279 0.81 -12.73 0.06
C GLU A 279 2.00 -12.61 -0.89
N ALA A 280 1.99 -11.60 -1.77
CA ALA A 280 3.10 -11.33 -2.67
C ALA A 280 4.38 -10.96 -1.90
N ALA A 281 4.29 -10.05 -0.92
CA ALA A 281 5.43 -9.68 -0.08
C ALA A 281 5.96 -10.87 0.74
N ALA A 282 5.08 -11.74 1.23
CA ALA A 282 5.46 -12.96 1.93
C ALA A 282 6.21 -13.94 1.02
N MET A 283 5.70 -14.13 -0.21
CA MET A 283 6.34 -14.96 -1.23
C MET A 283 7.74 -14.42 -1.57
N GLU A 284 7.85 -13.12 -1.82
CA GLU A 284 9.11 -12.45 -2.14
C GLU A 284 10.15 -12.60 -1.02
N PHE A 285 9.73 -12.39 0.23
CA PHE A 285 10.59 -12.55 1.40
C PHE A 285 11.04 -14.01 1.59
N ALA A 286 10.11 -14.97 1.46
CA ALA A 286 10.42 -16.39 1.55
C ALA A 286 11.40 -16.83 0.45
N ALA A 287 11.21 -16.37 -0.79
CA ALA A 287 12.10 -16.66 -1.91
C ALA A 287 13.51 -16.10 -1.67
N ALA A 288 13.63 -14.86 -1.21
CA ALA A 288 14.91 -14.24 -0.88
C ALA A 288 15.59 -14.93 0.32
N GLY A 289 14.82 -15.30 1.36
CA GLY A 289 15.31 -16.07 2.51
C GLY A 289 15.82 -17.45 2.11
N ALA A 290 15.11 -18.15 1.23
CA ALA A 290 15.54 -19.44 0.69
C ALA A 290 16.86 -19.31 -0.09
N LEU A 291 17.05 -18.24 -0.87
CA LEU A 291 18.31 -17.95 -1.54
C LEU A 291 19.46 -17.78 -0.53
N VAL A 292 19.26 -16.98 0.52
CA VAL A 292 20.26 -16.81 1.60
C VAL A 292 20.60 -18.15 2.25
N CYS A 293 19.60 -18.97 2.58
CA CYS A 293 19.79 -20.28 3.22
C CYS A 293 20.57 -21.25 2.34
N ARG A 294 20.27 -21.31 1.03
CA ARG A 294 21.00 -22.15 0.08
C ARG A 294 22.48 -21.75 0.01
N LEU A 295 22.76 -20.47 -0.25
CA LEU A 295 24.13 -19.96 -0.34
C LEU A 295 24.89 -20.12 0.99
N ALA A 296 24.22 -19.92 2.12
CA ALA A 296 24.82 -20.11 3.43
C ALA A 296 25.20 -21.58 3.67
N SER A 297 24.33 -22.51 3.27
CA SER A 297 24.58 -23.96 3.39
C SER A 297 25.77 -24.39 2.53
N GLU A 298 25.84 -23.92 1.28
CA GLU A 298 26.97 -24.18 0.37
C GLU A 298 28.31 -23.66 0.93
N ARG A 299 28.29 -22.59 1.74
CA ARG A 299 29.47 -22.04 2.42
C ARG A 299 29.71 -22.61 3.83
N GLY A 300 29.02 -23.67 4.21
CA GLY A 300 29.21 -24.34 5.51
C GLY A 300 28.60 -23.60 6.72
N LEU A 301 27.71 -22.64 6.49
CA LEU A 301 26.99 -21.90 7.54
C LEU A 301 25.64 -22.56 7.93
N GLY A 302 25.31 -23.72 7.33
CA GLY A 302 24.01 -24.40 7.49
C GLY A 302 23.70 -24.99 8.88
N GLY A 303 24.64 -24.93 9.82
CA GLY A 303 24.43 -25.40 11.21
C GLY A 303 23.55 -24.48 12.06
N ARG A 304 23.24 -23.27 11.59
CA ARG A 304 22.34 -22.33 12.27
C ARG A 304 20.90 -22.72 11.98
N ARG A 305 20.23 -23.36 12.94
CA ARG A 305 18.76 -23.43 12.92
C ARG A 305 18.22 -22.04 13.25
N PRO A 306 17.34 -21.46 12.40
CA PRO A 306 16.50 -20.35 12.84
C PRO A 306 15.79 -20.79 14.12
N LEU A 307 15.76 -19.92 15.12
CA LEU A 307 14.98 -20.25 16.31
C LEU A 307 13.51 -20.36 15.86
N PRO A 308 12.78 -21.43 16.20
CA PRO A 308 11.35 -21.47 15.95
C PRO A 308 10.74 -20.21 16.58
N PRO A 309 9.75 -19.56 15.93
CA PRO A 309 9.18 -18.32 16.44
C PRO A 309 8.73 -18.56 17.89
N GLY A 310 9.49 -17.96 18.81
CA GLY A 310 9.16 -17.99 20.23
C GLY A 310 7.78 -17.39 20.35
N HIS A 311 6.85 -18.13 20.95
CA HIS A 311 5.52 -17.64 21.34
C HIS A 311 5.65 -16.61 22.46
N GLY A 312 6.44 -15.56 22.25
CA GLY A 312 6.46 -14.37 23.08
C GLY A 312 5.32 -13.47 22.60
N PRO A 313 4.55 -12.85 23.51
CA PRO A 313 3.58 -11.86 23.11
C PRO A 313 4.29 -10.78 22.27
N PRO A 314 3.65 -10.24 21.23
CA PRO A 314 4.21 -9.14 20.48
C PRO A 314 4.66 -8.06 21.47
N PRO A 315 5.82 -7.41 21.25
CA PRO A 315 6.18 -6.25 22.06
C PRO A 315 4.99 -5.29 22.07
N PRO A 316 4.63 -4.69 23.21
CA PRO A 316 3.49 -3.79 23.27
C PRO A 316 3.65 -2.73 22.17
N PRO A 317 2.56 -2.37 21.45
CA PRO A 317 2.64 -1.33 20.44
C PRO A 317 3.30 -0.13 21.09
N ARG A 318 4.51 0.21 20.64
CA ARG A 318 5.09 1.49 21.02
C ARG A 318 4.15 2.51 20.40
N LEU A 319 3.56 3.34 21.25
CA LEU A 319 2.84 4.56 20.90
C LEU A 319 3.82 5.51 20.18
N GLY A 320 4.31 5.11 19.01
CA GLY A 320 4.82 6.02 18.02
C GLY A 320 3.57 6.66 17.43
N GLY A 321 3.31 7.91 17.80
CA GLY A 321 2.24 8.68 17.21
C GLY A 321 2.30 8.51 15.70
N ARG A 322 1.18 8.06 15.12
CA ARG A 322 0.90 8.08 13.69
C ARG A 322 1.41 9.42 13.13
N PRO A 323 2.43 9.46 12.24
CA PRO A 323 2.52 10.60 11.37
C PRO A 323 1.20 10.61 10.58
N PRO A 324 0.48 11.74 10.50
CA PRO A 324 -0.75 11.78 9.72
C PRO A 324 -0.41 11.26 8.32
N GLY A 325 -1.22 10.32 7.84
CA GLY A 325 -1.25 10.03 6.41
C GLY A 325 -1.49 11.36 5.67
N PRO A 326 -1.19 11.44 4.36
CA PRO A 326 -1.43 12.66 3.60
C PRO A 326 -2.85 13.16 3.90
N THR A 327 -2.94 14.31 4.57
CA THR A 327 -4.22 14.91 4.91
C THR A 327 -4.97 15.14 3.61
N PRO A 328 -6.22 14.64 3.47
CA PRO A 328 -7.08 15.11 2.39
C PRO A 328 -7.16 16.64 2.44
N PRO A 329 -7.35 17.32 1.30
CA PRO A 329 -7.46 18.77 1.27
C PRO A 329 -8.52 19.24 2.29
N PRO A 330 -8.27 20.33 3.06
CA PRO A 330 -9.18 20.76 4.09
C PRO A 330 -10.56 21.10 3.50
N ALA A 331 -11.62 20.62 4.14
CA ALA A 331 -13.00 20.98 3.79
C ALA A 331 -13.16 22.52 3.79
N PRO A 332 -13.84 23.11 2.79
CA PRO A 332 -14.17 24.53 2.83
C PRO A 332 -15.08 24.82 4.04
N PRO A 333 -14.97 26.01 4.65
CA PRO A 333 -15.73 26.33 5.84
C PRO A 333 -17.23 26.20 5.56
N ALA A 334 -17.96 25.55 6.47
CA ALA A 334 -19.41 25.45 6.44
C ALA A 334 -20.02 26.86 6.40
N THR A 335 -20.42 27.30 5.21
CA THR A 335 -21.21 28.52 5.07
C THR A 335 -22.57 28.22 5.67
N ALA A 336 -22.78 28.67 6.91
CA ALA A 336 -24.08 28.71 7.54
C ALA A 336 -25.02 29.48 6.60
N ALA A 337 -25.93 28.76 5.94
CA ALA A 337 -27.04 29.33 5.20
C ALA A 337 -27.93 30.08 6.20
N ARG A 338 -27.67 31.37 6.39
CA ARG A 338 -28.62 32.27 7.04
C ARG A 338 -29.78 32.45 6.07
N LEU A 339 -30.91 31.85 6.45
CA LEU A 339 -32.24 32.21 5.97
C LEU A 339 -32.38 33.74 5.94
N HIS A 340 -32.57 34.31 4.76
CA HIS A 340 -33.10 35.65 4.60
C HIS A 340 -34.50 35.50 3.98
N THR A 341 -35.51 35.66 4.84
CA THR A 341 -36.89 35.90 4.44
C THR A 341 -37.02 37.24 3.71
N PRO A 342 -37.87 37.35 2.68
CA PRO A 342 -38.04 38.57 1.93
C PRO A 342 -38.93 39.56 2.69
N HIS A 343 -38.54 40.83 2.74
CA HIS A 343 -39.46 41.93 2.97
C HIS A 343 -39.36 42.92 1.80
N THR A 344 -40.50 43.03 1.10
CA THR A 344 -40.96 44.05 0.14
C THR A 344 -40.20 44.22 -1.17
#